data_AF-A0AAW8GDA9-F1
#
_entry.id   AF-A0AAW8GDA9-F1
#
_cell.length_a   1.000
_cell.length_b   1.000
_cell.length_c   1.000
_cell.angle_alpha   90.00
_cell.angle_beta   90.00
_cell.angle_gamma   90.00
#
_symmetry.space_group_name_H-M   'P 1'
#
loop_
_entity.id
_entity.type
_entity.pdbx_description
1 polymer ?
#
loop_
_entity_poly.entity_id
_entity_poly.type
_entity_poly.pdbx_seq_one_letter_code
_entity_poly.pdbx_strand_id
1 'polypeptide(L)'
;MQLASRLASRSPVLRSEYPLSDDQIRAVAPSIFADAPHESRSERYSYVPTATVLQELRGEGFEPFMVCQTRVRQDDRRDYTKHMIRLRHASQINGREANEIMLLNSHDGTSSYQMLAGMFRFVCSNGLVCGDTVADVRVPYKGDVAGHVIEGAYEVLHGFDRAQASRDAMQAITLDVGESEVFARPRSR
;
A
#
# COMPACT_ATOMS: atom_id res chain seq x y z
N MET A 1 1.24 -3.01 -12.55
CA MET A 1 0.80 -3.22 -11.16
C MET A 1 -0.69 -3.56 -11.13
N GLN A 2 -1.10 -4.63 -10.45
CA GLN A 2 -2.52 -5.02 -10.33
C GLN A 2 -2.86 -5.29 -8.86
N LEU A 3 -3.85 -4.56 -8.33
CA LEU A 3 -4.45 -4.86 -7.03
C LEU A 3 -5.15 -6.22 -7.09
N ALA A 4 -5.02 -7.01 -6.03
CA ALA A 4 -5.72 -8.27 -5.84
C ALA A 4 -7.24 -8.06 -5.91
N SER A 5 -7.72 -6.88 -5.51
CA SER A 5 -9.11 -6.52 -5.71
C SER A 5 -9.32 -5.01 -5.81
N ARG A 6 -10.37 -4.60 -6.54
CA ARG A 6 -10.75 -3.19 -6.67
C ARG A 6 -11.56 -2.72 -5.46
N LEU A 7 -11.35 -1.46 -5.06
CA LEU A 7 -12.23 -0.74 -4.16
C LEU A 7 -13.43 -0.19 -4.95
N ALA A 8 -14.60 -0.11 -4.31
CA ALA A 8 -15.80 0.42 -4.95
C ALA A 8 -15.65 1.94 -5.24
N SER A 9 -16.25 2.43 -6.33
CA SER A 9 -16.11 3.82 -6.83
C SER A 9 -16.61 4.93 -5.89
N ARG A 10 -17.27 4.58 -4.77
CA ARG A 10 -17.77 5.51 -3.74
C ARG A 10 -17.36 5.11 -2.32
N SER A 11 -16.24 4.39 -2.20
CA SER A 11 -15.66 4.01 -0.92
C SER A 11 -15.18 5.26 -0.16
N PRO A 12 -15.52 5.44 1.12
CA PRO A 12 -14.94 6.45 1.99
C PRO A 12 -13.42 6.42 1.89
N VAL A 13 -12.85 7.60 1.67
CA VAL A 13 -11.41 7.80 1.57
C VAL A 13 -11.03 9.05 2.33
N LEU A 14 -9.95 8.97 3.10
CA LEU A 14 -9.29 10.13 3.69
C LEU A 14 -7.86 10.17 3.18
N ARG A 15 -7.44 11.35 2.76
CA ARG A 15 -6.08 11.67 2.32
C ARG A 15 -5.60 12.89 3.09
N SER A 16 -4.33 12.90 3.45
CA SER A 16 -3.71 13.99 4.20
C SER A 16 -2.29 14.23 3.70
N GLU A 17 -1.82 15.47 3.85
CA GLU A 17 -0.40 15.83 3.67
C GLU A 17 0.43 15.53 4.92
N TYR A 18 -0.24 15.30 6.06
CA TYR A 18 0.36 14.92 7.34
C TYR A 18 -0.04 13.50 7.72
N PRO A 19 0.77 12.79 8.52
CA PRO A 19 0.43 11.46 9.03
C PRO A 19 -0.96 11.41 9.66
N LEU A 20 -1.72 10.36 9.35
CA LEU A 20 -3.05 10.11 9.90
C LEU A 20 -2.95 9.48 11.29
N SER A 21 -3.72 9.99 12.24
CA SER A 21 -3.89 9.38 13.55
C SER A 21 -4.80 8.14 13.49
N ASP A 22 -4.72 7.29 14.50
CA ASP A 22 -5.58 6.10 14.58
C ASP A 22 -7.06 6.45 14.65
N ASP A 23 -7.42 7.56 15.31
CA ASP A 23 -8.81 8.03 15.35
C ASP A 23 -9.31 8.45 13.97
N GLN A 24 -8.46 9.12 13.18
CA GLN A 24 -8.79 9.50 11.80
C GLN A 24 -8.93 8.26 10.91
N ILE A 25 -8.04 7.28 11.07
CA ILE A 25 -8.10 6.01 10.34
C ILE A 25 -9.39 5.26 10.71
N ARG A 26 -9.69 5.14 12.01
CA ARG A 26 -10.85 4.42 12.54
C ARG A 26 -12.17 5.03 12.09
N ALA A 27 -12.25 6.35 11.98
CA ALA A 27 -13.43 7.04 11.49
C ALA A 27 -13.81 6.64 10.04
N VAL A 28 -12.83 6.27 9.22
CA VAL A 28 -13.00 6.00 7.78
C VAL A 28 -12.96 4.51 7.46
N ALA A 29 -12.04 3.79 8.10
CA ALA A 29 -11.77 2.37 7.90
C ALA A 29 -11.69 1.63 9.25
N PRO A 30 -12.81 1.51 9.98
CA PRO A 30 -12.86 0.80 11.26
C PRO A 30 -12.38 -0.65 11.14
N SER A 31 -12.51 -1.27 9.96
CA SER A 31 -12.07 -2.65 9.74
C SER A 31 -10.59 -2.87 9.97
N ILE A 32 -9.72 -1.85 9.86
CA ILE A 32 -8.29 -1.99 10.16
C ILE A 32 -8.06 -2.43 11.60
N PHE A 33 -8.97 -2.07 12.50
CA PHE A 33 -8.87 -2.28 13.95
C PHE A 33 -9.83 -3.35 14.46
N ALA A 34 -10.38 -4.21 13.60
CA ALA A 34 -11.20 -5.33 14.05
C ALA A 34 -10.32 -6.32 14.79
N ASP A 35 -10.68 -6.76 16.00
CA ASP A 35 -9.84 -7.66 16.80
C ASP A 35 -9.89 -9.14 16.34
N ALA A 36 -10.84 -9.47 15.46
CA ALA A 36 -11.12 -10.83 15.02
C ALA A 36 -11.60 -10.85 13.56
N PRO A 37 -11.60 -12.01 12.88
CA PRO A 37 -12.31 -12.16 11.61
C PRO A 37 -13.82 -12.11 11.80
N HIS A 38 -14.55 -11.82 10.72
CA HIS A 38 -16.01 -11.89 10.72
C HIS A 38 -16.49 -13.32 11.03
N GLU A 39 -17.60 -13.48 11.77
CA GLU A 39 -18.14 -14.79 12.19
C GLU A 39 -18.39 -15.80 11.05
N SER A 40 -18.76 -15.31 9.86
CA SER A 40 -18.82 -16.11 8.62
C SER A 40 -17.51 -16.78 8.18
N ARG A 41 -16.38 -16.57 8.86
CA ARG A 41 -15.10 -17.21 8.55
C ARG A 41 -14.95 -18.53 9.32
N SER A 42 -14.60 -19.59 8.59
CA SER A 42 -14.29 -20.89 9.19
C SER A 42 -12.98 -20.85 9.99
N GLU A 43 -12.77 -21.82 10.88
CA GLU A 43 -11.51 -22.04 11.62
C GLU A 43 -10.26 -22.13 10.74
N ARG A 44 -10.42 -22.50 9.46
CA ARG A 44 -9.32 -22.55 8.48
C ARG A 44 -8.86 -21.17 8.00
N TYR A 45 -9.56 -20.09 8.35
CA TYR A 45 -9.21 -18.74 7.94
C TYR A 45 -8.11 -18.17 8.85
N SER A 46 -6.94 -17.89 8.28
CA SER A 46 -5.87 -17.19 9.00
C SER A 46 -6.17 -15.69 9.05
N TYR A 47 -6.47 -15.19 10.24
CA TYR A 47 -6.68 -13.78 10.48
C TYR A 47 -5.35 -13.01 10.51
N VAL A 48 -5.31 -11.87 9.82
CA VAL A 48 -4.13 -10.99 9.72
C VAL A 48 -4.51 -9.63 10.27
N PRO A 49 -4.06 -9.26 11.49
CA PRO A 49 -4.42 -7.98 12.08
C PRO A 49 -3.71 -6.82 11.35
N THR A 50 -4.47 -6.07 10.54
CA THR A 50 -3.90 -4.92 9.81
C THR A 50 -3.37 -3.86 10.77
N ALA A 51 -4.01 -3.67 11.94
CA ALA A 51 -3.52 -2.75 12.97
C ALA A 51 -2.12 -3.12 13.49
N THR A 52 -1.83 -4.41 13.70
CA THR A 52 -0.50 -4.86 14.12
C THR A 52 0.54 -4.55 13.05
N VAL A 53 0.25 -4.87 11.78
CA VAL A 53 1.16 -4.57 10.67
C VAL A 53 1.42 -3.06 10.54
N LEU A 54 0.38 -2.24 10.71
CA LEU A 54 0.50 -0.79 10.73
C LEU A 54 1.42 -0.30 11.85
N GLN A 55 1.32 -0.88 13.05
CA GLN A 55 2.20 -0.54 14.17
C GLN A 55 3.67 -0.90 13.91
N GLU A 56 3.93 -2.09 13.37
CA GLU A 56 5.28 -2.52 12.98
C GLU A 56 5.88 -1.56 11.93
N LEU A 57 5.12 -1.24 10.88
CA LEU A 57 5.57 -0.32 9.84
C LEU A 57 5.84 1.10 10.36
N ARG A 58 5.06 1.58 11.34
CA ARG A 58 5.36 2.84 12.03
C ARG A 58 6.67 2.78 12.81
N GLY A 59 6.97 1.65 13.44
CA GLY A 59 8.27 1.40 14.08
C GLY A 59 9.45 1.57 13.10
N GLU A 60 9.24 1.20 11.84
CA GLU A 60 10.19 1.36 10.72
C GLU A 60 10.11 2.74 10.04
N GLY A 61 9.40 3.72 10.61
CA GLY A 61 9.32 5.09 10.10
C GLY A 61 8.33 5.30 8.94
N PHE A 62 7.44 4.33 8.66
CA PHE A 62 6.37 4.50 7.68
C PHE A 62 5.12 5.06 8.34
N GLU A 63 4.65 6.18 7.81
CA GLU A 63 3.49 6.89 8.32
C GLU A 63 2.32 6.83 7.33
N PRO A 64 1.06 6.69 7.79
CA PRO A 64 -0.10 6.57 6.93
C PRO A 64 -0.58 7.94 6.42
N PHE A 65 -0.81 8.07 5.11
CA PHE A 65 -1.29 9.34 4.51
C PHE A 65 -2.60 9.18 3.74
N MET A 66 -3.01 7.94 3.48
CA MET A 66 -4.30 7.66 2.87
C MET A 66 -4.88 6.37 3.43
N VAL A 67 -6.18 6.40 3.69
CA VAL A 67 -6.95 5.23 4.08
C VAL A 67 -8.27 5.20 3.31
N CYS A 68 -8.74 4.00 2.98
CA CYS A 68 -10.00 3.79 2.30
C CYS A 68 -10.66 2.48 2.77
N GLN A 69 -11.99 2.46 2.84
CA GLN A 69 -12.74 1.23 3.13
C GLN A 69 -13.94 1.11 2.20
N THR A 70 -14.21 -0.11 1.74
CA THR A 70 -15.37 -0.40 0.90
C THR A 70 -16.68 -0.17 1.68
N ARG A 71 -17.69 0.40 1.03
CA ARG A 71 -19.05 0.43 1.59
C ARG A 71 -19.73 -0.91 1.42
N VAL A 72 -20.30 -1.41 2.50
CA VAL A 72 -21.17 -2.58 2.50
C VAL A 72 -22.60 -2.16 2.85
N ARG A 73 -23.57 -2.93 2.38
CA ARG A 73 -24.99 -2.72 2.72
C ARG A 73 -25.40 -3.38 4.03
N GLN A 74 -24.68 -4.43 4.43
CA GLN A 74 -24.94 -5.19 5.64
C GLN A 74 -24.07 -4.60 6.76
N ASP A 75 -24.69 -4.17 7.85
CA ASP A 75 -24.02 -3.46 8.94
C ASP A 75 -23.05 -4.36 9.71
N ASP A 76 -23.36 -5.65 9.84
CA ASP A 76 -22.50 -6.69 10.45
C ASP A 76 -21.15 -6.84 9.73
N ARG A 77 -21.09 -6.55 8.42
CA ARG A 77 -19.86 -6.58 7.62
C ARG A 77 -19.05 -5.30 7.66
N ARG A 78 -19.60 -4.21 8.20
CA ARG A 78 -18.98 -2.88 8.11
C ARG A 78 -17.59 -2.85 8.71
N ASP A 79 -17.38 -3.58 9.80
CA ASP A 79 -16.12 -3.58 10.53
C ASP A 79 -15.16 -4.69 10.08
N TYR A 80 -15.47 -5.42 9.00
CA TYR A 80 -14.63 -6.51 8.50
C TYR A 80 -14.35 -6.44 7.01
N THR A 81 -14.97 -5.49 6.33
CA THR A 81 -14.90 -5.39 4.89
C THR A 81 -13.54 -4.89 4.41
N LYS A 82 -13.35 -4.98 3.09
CA LYS A 82 -12.12 -4.61 2.43
C LYS A 82 -11.71 -3.16 2.70
N HIS A 83 -10.48 -3.00 3.15
CA HIS A 83 -9.87 -1.72 3.44
C HIS A 83 -8.47 -1.65 2.83
N MET A 84 -8.00 -0.42 2.63
CA MET A 84 -6.69 -0.10 2.10
C MET A 84 -6.06 1.02 2.91
N ILE A 85 -4.77 0.91 3.16
CA ILE A 85 -3.96 1.97 3.77
C ILE A 85 -2.69 2.17 2.93
N ARG A 86 -2.32 3.42 2.69
CA ARG A 86 -1.06 3.79 2.02
C ARG A 86 -0.17 4.54 3.00
N LEU A 87 1.06 4.08 3.11
CA LEU A 87 2.08 4.60 3.99
C LEU A 87 3.25 5.14 3.18
N ARG A 88 3.93 6.14 3.72
CA ARG A 88 5.17 6.71 3.18
C ARG A 88 6.22 6.75 4.27
N HIS A 89 7.48 6.59 3.89
CA HIS A 89 8.56 6.79 4.84
C HIS A 89 8.67 8.27 5.23
N ALA A 90 8.88 8.55 6.52
CA ALA A 90 8.88 9.91 7.07
C ALA A 90 9.92 10.84 6.40
N SER A 91 11.04 10.28 5.91
CA SER A 91 12.09 11.05 5.22
C SER A 91 11.70 11.55 3.82
N GLN A 92 10.60 11.06 3.24
CA GLN A 92 10.21 11.32 1.85
C GLN A 92 8.88 12.07 1.72
N ILE A 93 8.29 12.54 2.83
CA ILE A 93 6.97 13.19 2.87
C ILE A 93 6.88 14.39 1.92
N ASN A 94 7.96 15.19 1.82
CA ASN A 94 8.01 16.41 1.00
C ASN A 94 8.64 16.20 -0.39
N GLY A 95 8.93 14.94 -0.77
CA GLY A 95 9.54 14.63 -2.07
C GLY A 95 8.55 14.82 -3.24
N ARG A 96 9.08 14.98 -4.47
CA ARG A 96 8.25 14.88 -5.70
C ARG A 96 7.84 13.45 -6.03
N GLU A 97 8.52 12.48 -5.43
CA GLU A 97 8.31 11.04 -5.52
C GLU A 97 8.52 10.46 -4.11
N ALA A 98 7.73 9.46 -3.74
CA ALA A 98 7.86 8.77 -2.47
C ALA A 98 7.81 7.27 -2.68
N ASN A 99 8.63 6.55 -1.92
CA ASN A 99 8.42 5.14 -1.67
C ASN A 99 7.14 5.01 -0.85
N GLU A 100 6.16 4.28 -1.38
CA GLU A 100 4.95 3.98 -0.64
C GLU A 100 4.73 2.48 -0.50
N ILE A 101 4.18 2.13 0.65
CA ILE A 101 3.64 0.82 0.95
C ILE A 101 2.13 0.94 0.91
N MET A 102 1.47 0.06 0.15
CA MET A 102 0.02 -0.04 0.10
C MET A 102 -0.40 -1.40 0.62
N LEU A 103 -1.15 -1.39 1.71
CA LEU A 103 -1.76 -2.59 2.27
C LEU A 103 -3.22 -2.67 1.82
N LEU A 104 -3.63 -3.83 1.36
CA LEU A 104 -5.01 -4.16 1.03
C LEU A 104 -5.39 -5.44 1.78
N ASN A 105 -6.45 -5.40 2.57
CA ASN A 105 -6.91 -6.56 3.33
C ASN A 105 -8.43 -6.53 3.50
N SER A 106 -9.00 -7.64 3.98
CA SER A 106 -10.39 -7.79 4.44
C SER A 106 -10.45 -8.88 5.50
N HIS A 107 -11.24 -8.69 6.55
CA HIS A 107 -11.43 -9.68 7.62
C HIS A 107 -12.69 -10.55 7.43
N ASP A 108 -13.47 -10.28 6.38
CA ASP A 108 -14.58 -11.13 5.93
C ASP A 108 -14.21 -12.07 4.77
N GLY A 109 -12.92 -12.10 4.37
CA GLY A 109 -12.36 -12.96 3.33
C GLY A 109 -12.82 -12.63 1.90
N THR A 110 -13.34 -11.43 1.65
CA THR A 110 -13.75 -10.98 0.29
C THR A 110 -12.59 -10.46 -0.57
N SER A 111 -11.42 -10.23 0.03
CA SER A 111 -10.13 -9.93 -0.61
C SER A 111 -9.07 -10.82 -0.01
N SER A 112 -7.91 -10.97 -0.65
CA SER A 112 -6.69 -11.46 0.00
C SER A 112 -5.93 -10.31 0.67
N TYR A 113 -5.06 -10.64 1.63
CA TYR A 113 -4.01 -9.73 2.09
C TYR A 113 -3.00 -9.50 0.96
N GLN A 114 -2.72 -8.24 0.65
CA GLN A 114 -1.70 -7.84 -0.31
C GLN A 114 -0.96 -6.62 0.21
N MET A 115 0.37 -6.68 0.15
CA MET A 115 1.27 -5.56 0.38
C MET A 115 1.99 -5.25 -0.92
N LEU A 116 1.79 -4.03 -1.42
CA LEU A 116 2.45 -3.52 -2.61
C LEU A 116 3.41 -2.43 -2.20
N ALA A 117 4.65 -2.55 -2.66
CA ALA A 117 5.66 -1.53 -2.48
C ALA A 117 6.13 -1.02 -3.82
N GLY A 118 6.24 0.28 -3.92
CA GLY A 118 6.77 0.89 -5.12
C GLY A 118 6.96 2.37 -4.93
N MET A 119 7.51 2.97 -5.96
CA MET A 119 7.64 4.40 -6.01
C MET A 119 6.47 4.99 -6.76
N PHE A 120 5.65 5.78 -6.08
CA PHE A 120 4.44 6.30 -6.70
C PHE A 120 4.49 7.82 -6.77
N ARG A 121 4.08 8.35 -7.94
CA ARG A 121 4.00 9.78 -8.15
C ARG A 121 2.74 10.35 -7.49
N PHE A 122 2.88 11.49 -6.81
CA PHE A 122 1.80 12.11 -6.02
C PHE A 122 0.57 12.57 -6.82
N VAL A 123 0.64 12.64 -8.16
CA VAL A 123 -0.44 13.15 -9.04
C VAL A 123 -1.67 12.24 -9.17
N CYS A 124 -1.70 11.10 -8.48
CA CYS A 124 -2.81 10.18 -8.60
C CYS A 124 -3.95 10.44 -7.59
N SER A 125 -4.60 11.61 -7.72
CA SER A 125 -5.83 11.97 -7.00
C SER A 125 -6.97 10.93 -7.16
N ASN A 126 -6.91 10.13 -8.24
CA ASN A 126 -7.92 9.15 -8.61
C ASN A 126 -7.64 7.72 -8.09
N GLY A 127 -6.61 7.53 -7.26
CA GLY A 127 -6.19 6.18 -6.85
C GLY A 127 -5.59 5.36 -8.00
N LEU A 128 -5.26 6.00 -9.13
CA LEU A 128 -4.30 5.43 -10.07
C LEU A 128 -2.98 5.26 -9.33
N VAL A 129 -2.21 4.26 -9.68
CA VAL A 129 -0.87 4.11 -9.14
C VAL A 129 0.02 3.96 -10.36
N CYS A 130 0.77 5.02 -10.66
CA CYS A 130 1.74 5.03 -11.75
C CYS A 130 3.12 5.08 -11.11
N GLY A 131 3.91 4.04 -11.34
CA GLY A 131 5.18 3.84 -10.67
C GLY A 131 5.73 2.44 -10.85
N ASP A 132 7.02 2.31 -10.57
CA ASP A 132 7.71 1.02 -10.60
C ASP A 132 7.40 0.26 -9.31
N THR A 133 6.84 -0.94 -9.47
CA THR A 133 6.60 -1.86 -8.36
C THR A 133 7.94 -2.49 -7.98
N VAL A 134 8.36 -2.25 -6.75
CA VAL A 134 9.58 -2.80 -6.18
C VAL A 134 9.31 -4.18 -5.58
N ALA A 135 8.12 -4.38 -4.99
CA ALA A 135 7.68 -5.68 -4.48
C ALA A 135 6.14 -5.82 -4.45
N ASP A 136 5.64 -7.05 -4.62
CA ASP A 136 4.21 -7.44 -4.53
C ASP A 136 4.11 -8.70 -3.67
N VAL A 137 3.92 -8.51 -2.37
CA VAL A 137 3.78 -9.59 -1.40
C VAL A 137 2.30 -9.93 -1.25
N ARG A 138 1.97 -11.20 -1.50
CA ARG A 138 0.61 -11.73 -1.34
C ARG A 138 0.64 -12.86 -0.35
N VAL A 139 -0.14 -12.71 0.72
CA VAL A 139 -0.10 -13.69 1.80
C VAL A 139 -1.33 -14.58 1.73
N PRO A 140 -1.16 -15.90 1.52
CA PRO A 140 -2.27 -16.82 1.50
C PRO A 140 -2.85 -16.98 2.92
N TYR A 141 -4.14 -17.31 3.02
CA TYR A 141 -4.84 -17.54 4.28
C TYR A 141 -4.50 -18.89 4.95
N LYS A 142 -3.27 -19.40 4.77
CA LYS A 142 -2.82 -20.69 5.30
C LYS A 142 -1.36 -20.58 5.75
N GLY A 143 -1.04 -21.18 6.89
CA GLY A 143 0.32 -21.25 7.43
C GLY A 143 0.65 -20.12 8.42
N ASP A 144 1.94 -19.86 8.63
CA ASP A 144 2.43 -18.77 9.48
C ASP A 144 2.28 -17.41 8.78
N VAL A 145 1.05 -16.93 8.73
CA VAL A 145 0.72 -15.71 7.99
C VAL A 145 1.39 -14.47 8.57
N ALA A 146 1.55 -14.39 9.89
CA ALA A 146 2.20 -13.25 10.54
C ALA A 146 3.68 -13.14 10.15
N GLY A 147 4.42 -14.26 10.18
CA GLY A 147 5.82 -14.30 9.76
C GLY A 147 6.01 -13.84 8.31
N HIS A 148 5.18 -14.34 7.38
CA HIS A 148 5.27 -13.95 5.96
C HIS A 148 4.96 -12.47 5.73
N VAL A 149 4.05 -11.88 6.51
CA VAL A 149 3.74 -10.45 6.40
C VAL A 149 4.92 -9.59 6.84
N ILE A 150 5.55 -9.97 7.97
CA ILE A 150 6.70 -9.24 8.53
C ILE A 150 7.92 -9.39 7.61
N GLU A 151 8.25 -10.61 7.19
CA GLU A 151 9.35 -10.85 6.24
C GLU A 151 9.13 -10.10 4.93
N GLY A 152 7.90 -10.14 4.40
CA GLY A 152 7.54 -9.37 3.20
C GLY A 152 7.66 -7.86 3.40
N ALA A 153 7.38 -7.34 4.60
CA ALA A 153 7.60 -5.93 4.91
C ALA A 153 9.11 -5.58 4.87
N TYR A 154 9.98 -6.41 5.43
CA TYR A 154 11.43 -6.18 5.34
C TYR A 154 11.97 -6.31 3.92
N GLU A 155 11.48 -7.26 3.12
CA GLU A 155 11.84 -7.37 1.70
C GLU A 155 11.50 -6.08 0.94
N VAL A 156 10.32 -5.52 1.22
CA VAL A 156 9.86 -4.23 0.71
C VAL A 156 10.80 -3.09 1.11
N LEU A 157 11.20 -3.02 2.39
CA LEU A 157 12.10 -2.00 2.91
C LEU A 157 13.46 -2.04 2.20
N HIS A 158 14.08 -3.22 2.11
CA HIS A 158 15.37 -3.40 1.43
C HIS A 158 15.28 -3.14 -0.08
N GLY A 159 14.12 -3.39 -0.70
CA GLY A 159 13.88 -3.07 -2.10
C GLY A 159 13.96 -1.57 -2.38
N PHE A 160 13.52 -0.73 -1.45
CA PHE A 160 13.52 0.72 -1.62
C PHE A 160 14.91 1.33 -1.69
N ASP A 161 15.88 0.82 -0.93
CA ASP A 161 17.27 1.28 -0.98
C ASP A 161 17.86 1.08 -2.38
N ARG A 162 17.60 -0.08 -2.99
CA ARG A 162 18.06 -0.41 -4.35
C ARG A 162 17.38 0.47 -5.40
N ALA A 163 16.07 0.67 -5.26
CA ALA A 163 15.31 1.54 -6.16
C ALA A 163 15.77 3.00 -6.07
N GLN A 164 16.08 3.47 -4.87
CA GLN A 164 16.62 4.81 -4.65
C GLN A 164 18.01 4.96 -5.28
N ALA A 165 18.94 4.04 -5.01
CA ALA A 165 20.28 4.08 -5.60
C ALA A 165 20.25 4.04 -7.15
N SER A 166 19.37 3.21 -7.73
CA SER A 166 19.20 3.13 -9.18
C SER A 166 18.67 4.43 -9.77
N ARG A 167 17.74 5.10 -9.09
CA ARG A 167 17.22 6.41 -9.48
C ARG A 167 18.26 7.50 -9.39
N ASP A 168 18.99 7.57 -8.27
CA ASP A 168 20.01 8.59 -8.07
C ASP A 168 21.10 8.45 -9.14
N ALA A 169 21.47 7.21 -9.49
CA ALA A 169 22.37 6.93 -10.61
C ALA A 169 21.80 7.37 -11.96
N MET A 170 20.52 7.09 -12.25
CA MET A 170 19.87 7.53 -13.50
C MET A 170 19.74 9.06 -13.60
N GLN A 171 19.42 9.74 -12.50
CA GLN A 171 19.32 11.21 -12.46
C GLN A 171 20.67 11.89 -12.63
N ALA A 172 21.76 11.23 -12.22
CA ALA A 172 23.12 11.74 -12.40
C ALA A 172 23.60 11.66 -13.87
N ILE A 173 22.93 10.89 -14.73
CA ILE A 173 23.28 10.81 -16.16
C ILE A 173 22.93 12.14 -16.83
N THR A 174 23.96 12.89 -17.20
CA THR A 174 23.81 14.06 -18.06
C THR A 174 23.92 13.59 -19.50
N LEU A 175 22.80 13.58 -20.23
CA LEU A 175 22.81 13.30 -21.66
C LEU A 175 23.44 14.47 -22.41
N ASP A 176 24.31 14.18 -23.36
CA ASP A 176 24.72 15.20 -24.32
C ASP A 176 23.58 15.58 -25.27
N VAL A 177 23.78 16.63 -26.08
CA VAL A 177 22.74 17.13 -26.99
C VAL A 177 22.29 16.06 -27.98
N GLY A 178 23.21 15.25 -28.51
CA GLY A 178 22.90 14.18 -29.47
C GLY A 178 22.17 13.01 -28.80
N GLU A 179 22.58 12.63 -27.60
CA GLU A 179 21.91 11.59 -26.81
C GLU A 179 20.50 12.02 -26.38
N SER A 180 20.33 13.29 -26.00
CA SER A 180 19.04 13.87 -25.63
C SER A 180 18.07 13.88 -26.82
N GLU A 181 18.56 14.25 -28.02
CA GLU A 181 17.77 14.19 -29.25
C GLU A 181 17.36 12.77 -29.64
N VAL A 182 18.25 11.78 -29.47
CA VAL A 182 17.95 10.37 -29.74
C VAL A 182 16.94 9.82 -28.73
N PHE A 183 17.07 10.16 -27.44
CA PHE A 183 16.18 9.73 -26.38
C PHE A 183 14.77 10.36 -26.50
N ALA A 184 14.69 11.60 -26.95
CA ALA A 184 13.44 12.32 -27.15
C ALA A 184 12.66 11.88 -28.40
N ARG A 185 13.27 11.13 -29.32
CA ARG A 185 12.57 10.62 -30.51
C ARG A 185 11.60 9.49 -30.11
N PRO A 186 10.30 9.63 -30.39
CA PRO A 186 9.36 8.53 -30.18
C PRO A 186 9.77 7.36 -31.07
N ARG A 187 9.86 6.15 -30.50
CA ARG A 187 9.97 4.92 -31.31
C ARG A 187 8.68 4.79 -32.12
N SER A 188 8.73 5.14 -33.40
CA SER A 188 7.70 4.78 -34.35
C SER A 188 7.64 3.24 -34.42
N ARG A 189 6.50 2.68 -34.00
CA ARG A 189 6.09 1.34 -34.43
C ARG A 189 5.33 1.46 -35.74
#